data_AF-A0A433PG33-F1
#
_entry.id   AF-A0A433PG33-F1
#
_cell.length_a   1.000
_cell.length_b   1.000
_cell.length_c   1.000
_cell.angle_alpha   90.00
_cell.angle_beta   90.00
_cell.angle_gamma   90.00
#
_symmetry.space_group_name_H-M   'P 1'
#
loop_
_entity.id
_entity.type
_entity.pdbx_description
1 polymer ?
#
loop_
_entity_poly.entity_id
_entity_poly.type
_entity_poly.pdbx_seq_one_letter_code
_entity_poly.pdbx_strand_id
1 'polypeptide(L)'
;MKSTLLFSIMALATVPSVLAGIPGCYSLDKKVAFTQYWISKEGTEDMDNNGNIMHLTGPRDTPLKDTKGKTIAMVAKTTFEKCQMEGTCLLEDGKLVNLDNGKSAFKVLDRKKEPYGEGYAPGVALDPFVTIATNDLPHKATVYIKELDGLHLPNGKTHNGCVRVEDDSWSFNGCHIDWFVLEYPFYVTINAPENVHSEVRSCEILDYITPSIEAWGLLGKSITTLPPVNGTATGGKKGKGKKGKGKKHRRNN
;
A
#
# COMPACT_ATOMS: atom_id res chain seq x y z
N MET A 1 2.60 25.13 -70.98
CA MET A 1 2.12 24.53 -69.71
C MET A 1 3.03 23.37 -69.36
N LYS A 2 3.86 23.49 -68.31
CA LYS A 2 4.65 22.38 -67.77
C LYS A 2 4.16 22.17 -66.34
N SER A 3 3.59 20.98 -66.11
CA SER A 3 3.00 20.57 -64.83
C SER A 3 4.11 20.05 -63.92
N THR A 4 4.26 20.65 -62.75
CA THR A 4 5.22 20.25 -61.73
C THR A 4 4.52 19.30 -60.76
N LEU A 5 4.93 18.04 -60.75
CA LEU A 5 4.44 17.02 -59.84
C LEU A 5 5.21 17.13 -58.51
N LEU A 6 4.53 17.54 -57.45
CA LEU A 6 5.06 17.55 -56.08
C LEU A 6 4.90 16.16 -55.46
N PHE A 7 6.02 15.47 -55.21
CA PHE A 7 6.06 14.28 -54.37
C PHE A 7 6.09 14.70 -52.90
N SER A 8 4.99 14.50 -52.17
CA SER A 8 4.96 14.59 -50.72
C SER A 8 5.66 13.37 -50.12
N ILE A 9 6.80 13.60 -49.48
CA ILE A 9 7.50 12.60 -48.67
C ILE A 9 6.76 12.51 -47.33
N MET A 10 5.98 11.45 -47.13
CA MET A 10 5.46 11.10 -45.81
C MET A 10 6.63 10.58 -44.95
N ALA A 11 7.07 11.40 -43.99
CA ALA A 11 7.95 10.93 -42.92
C ALA A 11 7.15 9.98 -42.02
N LEU A 12 7.46 8.68 -42.06
CA LEU A 12 7.03 7.72 -41.06
C LEU A 12 7.72 8.09 -39.75
N ALA A 13 6.98 8.67 -38.81
CA ALA A 13 7.44 8.81 -37.44
C ALA A 13 7.61 7.41 -36.85
N THR A 14 8.85 6.96 -36.71
CA THR A 14 9.18 5.75 -35.96
C THR A 14 8.88 6.05 -34.49
N VAL A 15 7.76 5.54 -33.99
CA VAL A 15 7.47 5.53 -32.56
C VAL A 15 8.61 4.73 -31.91
N PRO A 16 9.38 5.29 -30.97
CA PRO A 16 10.39 4.52 -30.26
C PRO A 16 9.70 3.33 -29.60
N SER A 17 10.12 2.11 -29.94
CA SER A 17 9.57 0.88 -29.37
C SER A 17 9.96 0.78 -27.90
N VAL A 18 9.21 1.44 -27.01
CA VAL A 18 9.32 1.31 -25.54
C VAL A 18 9.12 -0.15 -25.09
N LEU A 19 8.58 -1.00 -25.97
CA LEU A 19 8.37 -2.44 -25.77
C LEU A 19 9.63 -3.30 -25.95
N ALA A 20 10.71 -2.79 -26.54
CA ALA A 20 11.94 -3.57 -26.70
C ALA A 20 12.63 -3.71 -25.34
N GLY A 21 12.49 -4.88 -24.70
CA GLY A 21 13.10 -5.20 -23.41
C GLY A 21 12.12 -5.54 -22.29
N ILE A 22 10.82 -5.42 -22.52
CA ILE A 22 9.81 -5.84 -21.52
C ILE A 22 9.75 -7.37 -21.47
N PRO A 23 9.89 -8.01 -20.29
CA PRO A 23 9.80 -9.46 -20.16
C PRO A 23 8.44 -9.99 -20.62
N GLY A 24 8.46 -11.11 -21.33
CA GLY A 24 7.25 -11.65 -21.95
C GLY A 24 6.17 -12.18 -21.00
N CYS A 25 6.38 -12.11 -19.68
CA CYS A 25 5.38 -12.41 -18.65
C CYS A 25 4.38 -11.26 -18.44
N TYR A 26 4.74 -10.03 -18.83
CA TYR A 26 3.86 -8.86 -18.84
C TYR A 26 3.04 -8.80 -20.13
N SER A 27 2.23 -9.83 -20.35
CA SER A 27 1.25 -9.90 -21.43
C SER A 27 -0.09 -10.40 -20.88
N LEU A 28 -1.19 -9.93 -21.44
CA LEU A 28 -2.54 -10.33 -21.03
C LEU A 28 -2.84 -11.83 -21.26
N ASP A 29 -2.01 -12.52 -22.03
CA ASP A 29 -2.12 -13.96 -22.28
C ASP A 29 -1.30 -14.82 -21.30
N LYS A 30 -0.52 -14.19 -20.41
CA LYS A 30 0.30 -14.88 -19.41
C LYS A 30 0.03 -14.35 -18.02
N LYS A 31 0.36 -15.20 -17.04
CA LYS A 31 0.30 -14.85 -15.63
C LYS A 31 1.66 -14.39 -15.14
N VAL A 32 1.65 -13.33 -14.35
CA VAL A 32 2.80 -12.84 -13.56
C VAL A 32 2.51 -13.10 -12.08
N ALA A 33 3.54 -13.43 -11.30
CA ALA A 33 3.38 -13.57 -9.85
C ALA A 33 2.92 -12.24 -9.25
N PHE A 34 1.99 -12.30 -8.31
CA PHE A 34 1.37 -11.13 -7.72
C PHE A 34 1.32 -11.28 -6.20
N THR A 35 1.94 -10.35 -5.49
CA THR A 35 1.86 -10.24 -4.04
C THR A 35 1.41 -8.83 -3.65
N GLN A 36 1.27 -8.62 -2.36
CA GLN A 36 0.93 -7.34 -1.77
C GLN A 36 1.94 -7.06 -0.65
N TYR A 37 2.29 -5.80 -0.48
CA TYR A 37 3.11 -5.32 0.64
C TYR A 37 2.45 -4.11 1.29
N TRP A 38 2.80 -3.86 2.56
CA TRP A 38 2.16 -2.83 3.37
C TRP A 38 3.13 -2.20 4.37
N ILE A 39 2.74 -1.08 4.97
CA ILE A 39 3.53 -0.49 6.05
C ILE A 39 3.25 -1.27 7.34
N SER A 40 4.29 -1.92 7.87
CA SER A 40 4.24 -2.54 9.20
C SER A 40 3.98 -1.49 10.27
N LYS A 41 3.08 -1.75 11.21
CA LYS A 41 2.74 -0.79 12.27
C LYS A 41 3.02 -1.36 13.65
N GLU A 42 3.96 -0.74 14.36
CA GLU A 42 4.28 -1.16 15.74
C GLU A 42 3.02 -1.11 16.61
N GLY A 43 2.82 -2.14 17.42
CA GLY A 43 1.66 -2.26 18.30
C GLY A 43 0.43 -2.94 17.68
N THR A 44 0.45 -3.33 16.40
CA THR A 44 -0.71 -3.96 15.74
C THR A 44 -0.50 -5.43 15.38
N GLU A 45 -1.57 -6.06 14.91
CA GLU A 45 -1.52 -7.34 14.19
C GLU A 45 -0.82 -7.18 12.83
N ASP A 46 -0.18 -8.27 12.42
CA ASP A 46 0.51 -8.45 11.15
C ASP A 46 0.56 -9.96 10.83
N MET A 47 1.35 -10.37 9.83
CA MET A 47 1.47 -11.76 9.39
C MET A 47 2.94 -12.15 9.14
N ASP A 48 3.30 -13.37 9.52
CA ASP A 48 4.60 -13.95 9.19
C ASP A 48 4.64 -14.52 7.76
N ASN A 49 5.83 -14.97 7.32
CA ASN A 49 6.02 -15.54 5.98
C ASN A 49 5.26 -16.84 5.71
N ASN A 50 4.70 -17.48 6.75
CA ASN A 50 3.93 -18.71 6.64
C ASN A 50 2.42 -18.44 6.66
N GLY A 51 2.00 -17.18 6.71
CA GLY A 51 0.60 -16.81 6.80
C GLY A 51 0.02 -16.81 8.22
N ASN A 52 0.84 -17.00 9.26
CA ASN A 52 0.35 -16.97 10.64
C ASN A 52 0.22 -15.52 11.12
N ILE A 53 -0.89 -15.24 11.80
CA ILE A 53 -1.08 -13.95 12.47
C ILE A 53 -0.03 -13.79 13.57
N MET A 54 0.58 -12.61 13.62
CA MET A 54 1.52 -12.21 14.64
C MET A 54 1.21 -10.79 15.13
N HIS A 55 1.78 -10.39 16.27
CA HIS A 55 1.66 -9.05 16.80
C HIS A 55 3.02 -8.36 16.86
N LEU A 56 3.07 -7.08 16.45
CA LEU A 56 4.28 -6.26 16.46
C LEU A 56 4.47 -5.60 17.84
N THR A 57 4.48 -6.43 18.87
CA THR A 57 4.60 -6.07 20.28
C THR A 57 5.67 -6.94 20.96
N GLY A 58 6.12 -6.53 22.16
CA GLY A 58 7.09 -7.29 22.94
C GLY A 58 8.12 -6.40 23.64
N PRO A 59 9.17 -7.00 24.24
CA PRO A 59 10.28 -6.27 24.84
C PRO A 59 10.98 -5.38 23.80
N ARG A 60 11.23 -4.11 24.15
CA ARG A 60 11.93 -3.14 23.30
C ARG A 60 13.44 -3.23 23.46
N ASP A 61 14.02 -4.32 22.98
CA ASP A 61 15.44 -4.66 23.13
C ASP A 61 16.21 -4.73 21.81
N THR A 62 15.50 -4.58 20.68
CA THR A 62 16.10 -4.65 19.34
C THR A 62 16.26 -3.24 18.77
N PRO A 63 17.50 -2.78 18.48
CA PRO A 63 17.72 -1.43 17.99
C PRO A 63 17.45 -1.31 16.49
N LEU A 64 16.53 -0.42 16.11
CA LEU A 64 16.44 0.12 14.74
C LEU A 64 17.53 1.19 14.57
N LYS A 65 18.44 1.01 13.61
CA LYS A 65 19.60 1.88 13.41
C LYS A 65 19.60 2.54 12.04
N ASP A 66 20.18 3.73 11.97
CA ASP A 66 20.49 4.37 10.70
C ASP A 66 21.79 3.84 10.06
N THR A 67 22.11 4.32 8.86
CA THR A 67 23.34 3.98 8.12
C THR A 67 24.63 4.38 8.83
N LYS A 68 24.56 5.23 9.86
CA LYS A 68 25.68 5.63 10.72
C LYS A 68 25.76 4.81 12.01
N GLY A 69 24.88 3.82 12.17
CA GLY A 69 24.78 2.98 13.35
C GLY A 69 24.11 3.63 14.55
N LYS A 70 23.53 4.84 14.39
CA LYS A 70 22.81 5.53 15.45
C LYS A 70 21.43 4.90 15.61
N THR A 71 21.07 4.59 16.86
CA THR A 71 19.72 4.08 17.18
C THR A 71 18.66 5.16 16.96
N ILE A 72 17.66 4.83 16.14
CA ILE A 72 16.44 5.62 15.89
C ILE A 72 15.41 5.33 16.99
N ALA A 73 15.22 4.04 17.30
CA ALA A 73 14.30 3.53 18.31
C ALA A 73 14.72 2.13 18.78
N MET A 74 14.24 1.75 19.97
CA MET A 74 14.27 0.37 20.45
C MET A 74 12.88 -0.24 20.24
N VAL A 75 12.81 -1.37 19.55
CA VAL A 75 11.55 -2.04 19.19
C VAL A 75 11.60 -3.52 19.56
N ALA A 76 10.45 -4.19 19.48
CA ALA A 76 10.40 -5.64 19.59
C ALA A 76 11.11 -6.31 18.41
N LYS A 77 11.66 -7.51 18.63
CA LYS A 77 12.29 -8.30 17.56
C LYS A 77 11.34 -8.52 16.37
N THR A 78 10.07 -8.82 16.65
CA THR A 78 9.01 -9.00 15.65
C THR A 78 8.77 -7.73 14.84
N THR A 79 8.72 -6.56 15.49
CA THR A 79 8.64 -5.27 14.83
C THR A 79 9.85 -5.04 13.92
N PHE A 80 11.08 -5.28 14.39
CA PHE A 80 12.28 -5.12 13.57
C PHE A 80 12.26 -6.01 12.33
N GLU A 81 11.95 -7.30 12.50
CA GLU A 81 11.87 -8.28 11.40
C GLU A 81 10.85 -7.86 10.34
N LYS A 82 9.68 -7.37 10.78
CA LYS A 82 8.64 -6.88 9.86
C LYS A 82 8.99 -5.55 9.21
N CYS A 83 9.58 -4.60 9.93
CA CYS A 83 10.10 -3.37 9.32
C CYS A 83 11.17 -3.67 8.24
N GLN A 84 12.04 -4.66 8.48
CA GLN A 84 13.03 -5.13 7.50
C GLN A 84 12.35 -5.81 6.30
N MET A 85 11.33 -6.62 6.57
CA MET A 85 10.60 -7.38 5.55
C MET A 85 9.88 -6.47 4.55
N GLU A 86 9.01 -5.61 5.08
CA GLU A 86 8.13 -4.76 4.28
C GLU A 86 8.83 -3.51 3.73
N GLY A 87 10.00 -3.17 4.26
CA GLY A 87 10.76 -1.99 3.85
C GLY A 87 10.28 -0.67 4.46
N THR A 88 9.00 -0.54 4.87
CA THR A 88 8.49 0.65 5.55
C THR A 88 7.74 0.31 6.83
N CYS A 89 7.92 1.12 7.87
CA CYS A 89 7.37 0.86 9.20
C CYS A 89 6.90 2.15 9.89
N LEU A 90 5.70 2.13 10.47
CA LEU A 90 5.18 3.18 11.35
C LEU A 90 5.39 2.77 12.82
N LEU A 91 6.28 3.48 13.51
CA LEU A 91 6.58 3.24 14.92
C LEU A 91 5.50 3.83 15.84
N GLU A 92 5.43 3.32 17.07
CA GLU A 92 4.39 3.71 18.03
C GLU A 92 4.52 5.17 18.49
N ASP A 93 5.72 5.75 18.37
CA ASP A 93 6.00 7.17 18.62
C ASP A 93 5.68 8.09 17.43
N GLY A 94 5.17 7.52 16.33
CA GLY A 94 4.71 8.22 15.13
C GLY A 94 5.80 8.48 14.09
N LYS A 95 7.04 8.00 14.29
CA LYS A 95 8.06 8.03 13.24
C LYS A 95 7.71 7.03 12.13
N LEU A 96 7.71 7.48 10.89
CA LEU A 96 7.73 6.62 9.72
C LEU A 96 9.18 6.35 9.36
N VAL A 97 9.58 5.08 9.34
CA VAL A 97 10.93 4.66 8.98
C VAL A 97 10.89 3.84 7.71
N ASN A 98 11.82 4.11 6.80
CA ASN A 98 12.03 3.36 5.56
C ASN A 98 13.36 2.63 5.67
N LEU A 99 13.44 1.43 5.10
CA LEU A 99 14.69 0.75 4.86
C LEU A 99 15.53 1.64 3.94
N ASP A 100 16.79 1.78 4.31
CA ASP A 100 17.82 2.47 3.55
C ASP A 100 18.77 1.40 2.99
N ASN A 101 19.83 1.82 2.30
CA ASN A 101 20.86 0.98 1.70
C ASN A 101 21.17 -0.30 2.51
N GLY A 102 20.87 -1.45 1.91
CA GLY A 102 21.11 -2.76 2.50
C GLY A 102 19.87 -3.38 3.13
N LYS A 103 20.07 -4.25 4.13
CA LYS A 103 19.00 -5.05 4.74
C LYS A 103 18.67 -4.64 6.18
N SER A 104 19.37 -3.69 6.79
CA SER A 104 19.25 -3.48 8.25
C SER A 104 19.48 -2.04 8.72
N ALA A 105 19.63 -1.10 7.79
CA ALA A 105 19.71 0.32 8.11
C ALA A 105 18.42 1.00 7.68
N PHE A 106 17.99 1.99 8.46
CA PHE A 106 16.74 2.70 8.25
C PHE A 106 16.96 4.21 8.24
N LYS A 107 16.03 4.94 7.64
CA LYS A 107 15.95 6.40 7.74
C LYS A 107 14.56 6.81 8.21
N VAL A 108 14.50 7.92 8.94
CA VAL A 108 13.22 8.54 9.31
C VAL A 108 12.76 9.42 8.15
N LEU A 109 11.53 9.23 7.69
CA LEU A 109 10.94 10.00 6.61
C LEU A 109 10.26 11.27 7.09
N ASP A 110 10.20 12.28 6.21
CA ASP A 110 9.34 13.44 6.39
C ASP A 110 7.95 13.10 5.86
N ARG A 111 7.01 12.82 6.76
CA ARG A 111 5.63 12.42 6.40
C ARG A 111 4.84 13.47 5.63
N LYS A 112 5.34 14.72 5.52
CA LYS A 112 4.74 15.72 4.62
C LYS A 112 5.16 15.53 3.16
N LYS A 113 6.26 14.83 2.92
CA LYS A 113 6.83 14.56 1.59
C LYS A 113 6.57 13.13 1.17
N GLU A 114 6.84 12.18 2.08
CA GLU A 114 6.68 10.74 1.87
C GLU A 114 5.72 10.16 2.92
N PRO A 115 4.41 10.47 2.87
CA PRO A 115 3.44 10.08 3.91
C PRO A 115 3.27 8.56 4.06
N TYR A 116 3.62 7.78 3.04
CA TYR A 116 3.41 6.34 2.97
C TYR A 116 4.68 5.54 2.63
N GLY A 117 5.85 6.15 2.73
CA GLY A 117 7.11 5.49 2.39
C GLY A 117 7.78 6.13 1.17
N GLU A 118 9.03 5.75 0.98
CA GLU A 118 9.87 6.15 -0.14
C GLU A 118 10.23 4.90 -0.95
N GLY A 119 10.02 4.95 -2.26
CA GLY A 119 10.29 3.85 -3.18
C GLY A 119 11.73 3.83 -3.70
N TYR A 120 11.88 3.56 -5.00
CA TYR A 120 13.18 3.21 -5.61
C TYR A 120 14.28 4.29 -5.47
N ALA A 121 13.91 5.55 -5.23
CA ALA A 121 14.87 6.65 -5.12
C ALA A 121 14.41 7.73 -4.12
N PRO A 122 15.37 8.51 -3.56
CA PRO A 122 15.07 9.63 -2.68
C PRO A 122 13.99 10.57 -3.23
N GLY A 123 12.93 10.80 -2.46
CA GLY A 123 11.81 11.66 -2.82
C GLY A 123 10.76 11.07 -3.77
N VAL A 124 10.88 9.79 -4.13
CA VAL A 124 9.79 9.04 -4.80
C VAL A 124 8.85 8.52 -3.72
N ALA A 125 7.74 9.22 -3.49
CA ALA A 125 6.75 8.80 -2.52
C ALA A 125 5.95 7.58 -3.04
N LEU A 126 5.64 6.65 -2.13
CA LEU A 126 4.71 5.56 -2.41
C LEU A 126 3.27 6.07 -2.27
N ASP A 127 2.40 5.64 -3.19
CA ASP A 127 0.98 5.96 -3.18
C ASP A 127 0.15 4.67 -3.07
N PRO A 128 -0.63 4.50 -1.98
CA PRO A 128 -1.50 3.34 -1.80
C PRO A 128 -2.35 3.02 -3.02
N PHE A 129 -2.42 1.73 -3.33
CA PHE A 129 -3.20 1.14 -4.40
C PHE A 129 -2.72 1.44 -5.82
N VAL A 130 -1.77 2.37 -6.04
CA VAL A 130 -1.25 2.63 -7.40
C VAL A 130 0.21 2.30 -7.55
N THR A 131 1.00 2.29 -6.46
CA THR A 131 2.41 1.91 -6.54
C THR A 131 2.56 0.39 -6.59
N ILE A 132 3.45 -0.07 -7.47
CA ILE A 132 3.95 -1.44 -7.51
C ILE A 132 5.47 -1.50 -7.42
N ALA A 133 5.98 -2.57 -6.81
CA ALA A 133 7.37 -2.98 -6.86
C ALA A 133 7.60 -4.05 -7.94
N THR A 134 8.67 -3.89 -8.73
CA THR A 134 9.13 -4.84 -9.77
C THR A 134 10.57 -4.49 -10.14
N ASN A 135 11.40 -5.50 -10.45
CA ASN A 135 12.82 -5.26 -10.76
C ASN A 135 13.16 -5.32 -12.25
N ASP A 136 12.17 -5.54 -13.11
CA ASP A 136 12.34 -5.81 -14.53
C ASP A 136 11.41 -5.01 -15.43
N LEU A 137 10.70 -4.03 -14.86
CA LEU A 137 10.00 -2.98 -15.59
C LEU A 137 10.67 -1.61 -15.39
N PRO A 138 10.60 -0.70 -16.38
CA PRO A 138 11.12 0.65 -16.21
C PRO A 138 10.38 1.41 -15.11
N HIS A 139 11.12 2.09 -14.23
CA HIS A 139 10.51 3.04 -13.28
C HIS A 139 9.64 4.06 -14.02
N LYS A 140 8.54 4.45 -13.37
CA LYS A 140 7.47 5.33 -13.89
C LYS A 140 6.65 4.76 -15.05
N ALA A 141 6.93 3.54 -15.51
CA ALA A 141 6.03 2.87 -16.44
C ALA A 141 4.67 2.63 -15.75
N THR A 142 3.60 2.77 -16.53
CA THR A 142 2.27 2.35 -16.11
C THR A 142 1.99 0.93 -16.57
N VAL A 143 1.33 0.16 -15.72
CA VAL A 143 0.97 -1.24 -15.96
C VAL A 143 -0.52 -1.36 -15.75
N TYR A 144 -1.20 -1.97 -16.71
CA TYR A 144 -2.59 -2.37 -16.52
C TYR A 144 -2.62 -3.80 -15.99
N ILE A 145 -3.33 -4.02 -14.90
CA ILE A 145 -3.56 -5.31 -14.27
C ILE A 145 -5.05 -5.61 -14.34
N LYS A 146 -5.41 -6.65 -15.09
CA LYS A 146 -6.81 -6.98 -15.41
C LYS A 146 -7.63 -7.27 -14.16
N GLU A 147 -7.05 -7.97 -13.19
CA GLU A 147 -7.72 -8.37 -11.95
C GLU A 147 -7.98 -7.20 -11.00
N LEU A 148 -7.29 -6.06 -11.18
CA LEU A 148 -7.53 -4.86 -10.39
C LEU A 148 -8.54 -3.91 -11.04
N ASP A 149 -8.99 -4.16 -12.28
CA ASP A 149 -10.03 -3.34 -12.92
C ASP A 149 -11.43 -3.73 -12.40
N GLY A 150 -12.12 -2.76 -11.79
CA GLY A 150 -13.40 -2.98 -11.11
C GLY A 150 -13.26 -3.53 -9.69
N LEU A 151 -12.04 -3.73 -9.18
CA LEU A 151 -11.80 -4.19 -7.82
C LEU A 151 -12.27 -3.14 -6.81
N HIS A 152 -13.09 -3.55 -5.84
CA HIS A 152 -13.55 -2.66 -4.77
C HIS A 152 -12.49 -2.61 -3.67
N LEU A 153 -11.96 -1.42 -3.43
CA LEU A 153 -10.93 -1.18 -2.42
C LEU A 153 -11.55 -1.06 -1.02
N PRO A 154 -10.81 -1.41 0.05
CA PRO A 154 -11.29 -1.32 1.44
C PRO A 154 -11.68 0.10 1.87
N ASN A 155 -11.16 1.12 1.19
CA ASN A 155 -11.48 2.54 1.42
C ASN A 155 -12.76 3.01 0.70
N GLY A 156 -13.49 2.10 0.03
CA GLY A 156 -14.73 2.38 -0.69
C GLY A 156 -14.57 2.91 -2.12
N LYS A 157 -13.34 3.01 -2.63
CA LYS A 157 -13.08 3.34 -4.05
C LYS A 157 -13.13 2.07 -4.92
N THR A 158 -13.20 2.25 -6.23
CA THR A 158 -13.08 1.17 -7.21
C THR A 158 -11.83 1.39 -8.04
N HIS A 159 -10.96 0.40 -8.08
CA HIS A 159 -9.71 0.44 -8.82
C HIS A 159 -9.95 0.23 -10.33
N ASN A 160 -9.18 0.90 -11.19
CA ASN A 160 -9.35 0.91 -12.66
C ASN A 160 -8.31 0.04 -13.41
N GLY A 161 -7.63 -0.82 -12.68
CA GLY A 161 -6.56 -1.67 -13.20
C GLY A 161 -5.20 -0.99 -13.41
N CYS A 162 -5.10 0.34 -13.36
CA CYS A 162 -3.85 1.03 -13.68
C CYS A 162 -2.97 1.26 -12.44
N VAL A 163 -1.71 0.83 -12.51
CA VAL A 163 -0.68 1.01 -11.47
C VAL A 163 0.62 1.55 -12.09
N ARG A 164 1.55 2.00 -11.25
CA ARG A 164 2.80 2.66 -11.65
C ARG A 164 3.99 2.06 -10.91
N VAL A 165 5.08 1.84 -11.65
CA VAL A 165 6.34 1.30 -11.13
C VAL A 165 7.10 2.40 -10.38
N GLU A 166 7.06 2.37 -9.05
CA GLU A 166 7.71 3.36 -8.19
C GLU A 166 8.50 2.75 -7.03
N ASP A 167 8.63 1.44 -7.02
CA ASP A 167 9.37 0.73 -5.98
C ASP A 167 10.17 -0.44 -6.56
N ASP A 168 11.18 -0.88 -5.82
CA ASP A 168 12.01 -2.03 -6.13
C ASP A 168 11.84 -3.08 -5.03
N SER A 169 12.05 -4.35 -5.38
CA SER A 169 11.99 -5.45 -4.39
C SER A 169 13.36 -6.08 -4.18
N TRP A 170 13.66 -6.41 -2.94
CA TRP A 170 14.84 -7.20 -2.58
C TRP A 170 14.54 -8.71 -2.42
N SER A 171 13.28 -9.12 -2.47
CA SER A 171 12.82 -10.48 -2.15
C SER A 171 12.61 -11.38 -3.38
N PHE A 172 12.52 -10.78 -4.57
CA PHE A 172 12.35 -11.49 -5.84
C PHE A 172 13.21 -10.90 -6.96
N ASN A 173 13.26 -11.57 -8.11
CA ASN A 173 13.99 -11.11 -9.29
C ASN A 173 13.01 -10.39 -10.25
N GLY A 174 12.67 -11.00 -11.40
CA GLY A 174 11.70 -10.45 -12.34
C GLY A 174 10.43 -11.29 -12.45
N CYS A 175 9.50 -10.87 -13.31
CA CYS A 175 8.18 -11.48 -13.51
C CYS A 175 7.38 -11.65 -12.21
N HIS A 176 7.47 -10.63 -11.37
CA HIS A 176 6.76 -10.51 -10.10
C HIS A 176 6.34 -9.05 -9.92
N ILE A 177 5.10 -8.85 -9.49
CA ILE A 177 4.56 -7.55 -9.10
C ILE A 177 4.18 -7.63 -7.62
N ASP A 178 4.72 -6.71 -6.82
CA ASP A 178 4.26 -6.49 -5.44
C ASP A 178 3.41 -5.23 -5.39
N TRP A 179 2.18 -5.33 -4.91
CA TRP A 179 1.23 -4.22 -4.93
C TRP A 179 1.12 -3.55 -3.56
N PHE A 180 1.33 -2.23 -3.53
CA PHE A 180 1.33 -1.48 -2.29
C PHE A 180 -0.10 -1.22 -1.79
N VAL A 181 -0.49 -1.87 -0.70
CA VAL A 181 -1.87 -1.81 -0.17
C VAL A 181 -1.99 -1.08 1.18
N LEU A 182 -0.98 -0.28 1.53
CA LEU A 182 -0.91 0.55 2.74
C LEU A 182 -0.79 -0.17 4.08
N GLU A 183 -1.74 -1.02 4.47
CA GLU A 183 -1.76 -1.65 5.81
C GLU A 183 -2.30 -3.08 5.80
N TYR A 184 -1.89 -3.88 6.79
CA TYR A 184 -2.29 -5.29 6.91
C TYR A 184 -3.82 -5.55 6.85
N PRO A 185 -4.69 -4.74 7.50
CA PRO A 185 -6.13 -4.91 7.34
C PRO A 185 -6.63 -4.79 5.89
N PHE A 186 -5.98 -3.97 5.06
CA PHE A 186 -6.33 -3.85 3.65
C PHE A 186 -5.85 -5.07 2.87
N TYR A 187 -4.65 -5.56 3.14
CA TYR A 187 -4.15 -6.82 2.59
C TYR A 187 -5.16 -7.96 2.81
N VAL A 188 -5.64 -8.12 4.04
CA VAL A 188 -6.63 -9.16 4.40
C VAL A 188 -7.96 -8.95 3.67
N THR A 189 -8.43 -7.70 3.59
CA THR A 189 -9.73 -7.37 2.98
C THR A 189 -9.72 -7.55 1.46
N ILE A 190 -8.62 -7.17 0.81
CA ILE A 190 -8.45 -7.26 -0.65
C ILE A 190 -8.35 -8.73 -1.07
N ASN A 191 -7.55 -9.53 -0.35
CA ASN A 191 -7.34 -10.95 -0.65
C ASN A 191 -7.06 -11.20 -2.15
N ALA A 192 -6.05 -10.50 -2.68
CA ALA A 192 -5.71 -10.53 -4.09
C ALA A 192 -5.27 -11.94 -4.54
N PRO A 193 -5.45 -12.28 -5.84
CA PRO A 193 -4.95 -13.55 -6.36
C PRO A 193 -3.41 -13.58 -6.37
N GLU A 194 -2.81 -14.75 -6.22
CA GLU A 194 -1.34 -14.93 -6.27
C GLU A 194 -0.73 -14.68 -7.65
N ASN A 195 -1.56 -14.56 -8.69
CA ASN A 195 -1.14 -14.35 -10.06
C ASN A 195 -2.15 -13.49 -10.80
N VAL A 196 -1.67 -12.60 -11.67
CA VAL A 196 -2.49 -11.67 -12.45
C VAL A 196 -2.10 -11.64 -13.92
N HIS A 197 -2.98 -11.12 -14.77
CA HIS A 197 -2.66 -10.77 -16.14
C HIS A 197 -2.34 -9.28 -16.22
N SER A 198 -1.17 -8.96 -16.73
CA SER A 198 -0.68 -7.59 -16.79
C SER A 198 -0.13 -7.23 -18.15
N GLU A 199 -0.16 -5.95 -18.48
CA GLU A 199 0.38 -5.40 -19.70
C GLU A 199 0.98 -4.02 -19.40
N VAL A 200 2.23 -3.81 -19.80
CA VAL A 200 2.84 -2.49 -19.74
C VAL A 200 2.23 -1.65 -20.85
N ARG A 201 1.43 -0.65 -20.47
CA ARG A 201 0.76 0.25 -21.39
C ARG A 201 0.48 1.58 -20.72
N SER A 202 0.37 2.64 -21.50
CA SER A 202 -0.13 3.92 -20.98
C SER A 202 -1.57 3.74 -20.51
N CYS A 203 -1.81 4.04 -19.23
CA CYS A 203 -3.15 4.09 -18.65
C CYS A 203 -3.21 5.23 -17.61
N GLU A 204 -4.43 5.68 -17.30
CA GLU A 204 -4.64 6.74 -16.32
C GLU A 204 -4.55 6.20 -14.90
N ILE A 205 -3.64 6.75 -14.10
CA ILE A 205 -3.57 6.50 -12.66
C ILE A 205 -4.61 7.37 -11.97
N LEU A 206 -5.54 6.75 -11.24
CA LEU A 206 -6.52 7.47 -10.43
C LEU A 206 -6.00 7.73 -9.03
N ASP A 207 -6.54 8.78 -8.40
CA ASP A 207 -6.30 9.08 -6.99
C ASP A 207 -7.28 8.31 -6.08
N TYR A 208 -6.73 7.37 -5.31
CA TYR A 208 -7.45 6.58 -4.32
C TYR A 208 -7.24 7.08 -2.87
N ILE A 209 -6.53 8.20 -2.67
CA ILE A 209 -6.35 8.77 -1.34
C ILE A 209 -7.66 9.41 -0.88
N THR A 210 -8.22 8.87 0.20
CA THR A 210 -9.39 9.44 0.88
C THR A 210 -8.93 10.21 2.12
N PRO A 211 -9.78 11.05 2.73
CA PRO A 211 -9.44 11.72 3.97
C PRO A 211 -9.01 10.77 5.10
N SER A 212 -9.49 9.53 5.13
CA SER A 212 -9.04 8.54 6.12
C SER A 212 -7.62 8.04 5.83
N ILE A 213 -7.25 7.89 4.56
CA ILE A 213 -5.89 7.52 4.13
C ILE A 213 -4.92 8.68 4.35
N GLU A 214 -5.34 9.92 4.07
CA GLU A 214 -4.56 11.12 4.38
C GLU A 214 -4.35 11.26 5.89
N ALA A 215 -5.41 11.08 6.69
CA ALA A 215 -5.31 11.07 8.14
C ALA A 215 -4.36 9.98 8.64
N TRP A 216 -4.39 8.77 8.06
CA TRP A 216 -3.43 7.70 8.35
C TRP A 216 -1.98 8.16 8.07
N GLY A 217 -1.74 8.75 6.89
CA GLY A 217 -0.43 9.21 6.43
C GLY A 217 0.16 10.35 7.24
N LEU A 218 -0.69 11.18 7.86
CA LEU A 218 -0.28 12.34 8.66
C LEU A 218 -0.32 12.08 10.18
N LEU A 219 -1.19 11.19 10.68
CA LEU A 219 -1.41 10.95 12.10
C LEU A 219 -0.82 9.60 12.52
N GLY A 220 0.34 9.62 13.17
CA GLY A 220 0.87 8.46 13.91
C GLY A 220 0.12 8.21 15.21
N LYS A 221 -1.16 8.62 15.32
CA LYS A 221 -2.00 8.40 16.50
C LYS A 221 -3.31 7.75 16.08
N SER A 222 -3.47 6.51 16.56
CA SER A 222 -4.68 5.69 16.64
C SER A 222 -5.97 6.38 16.20
N ILE A 223 -6.55 5.88 15.10
CA ILE A 223 -7.96 6.09 14.77
C ILE A 223 -8.79 5.35 15.82
N THR A 224 -9.04 5.99 16.95
CA THR A 224 -10.08 5.57 17.91
C THR A 224 -11.39 6.33 17.70
N THR A 225 -11.51 7.11 16.63
CA THR A 225 -12.71 7.91 16.34
C THR A 225 -13.00 8.00 14.84
N LEU A 226 -13.34 6.88 14.21
CA LEU A 226 -14.31 6.95 13.12
C LEU A 226 -15.70 6.71 13.72
N PRO A 227 -16.67 7.60 13.50
CA PRO A 227 -18.04 7.35 13.91
C PRO A 227 -18.57 6.11 13.17
N PRO A 228 -19.44 5.30 13.80
CA PRO A 228 -19.97 4.10 13.17
C PRO A 228 -20.71 4.49 11.88
N VAL A 229 -20.41 3.75 10.81
CA VAL A 229 -21.17 3.79 9.57
C VAL A 229 -22.60 3.35 9.90
N ASN A 230 -23.50 4.32 10.03
CA ASN A 230 -24.92 4.06 10.23
C ASN A 230 -25.53 3.52 8.93
N GLY A 231 -25.46 2.21 8.77
CA GLY A 231 -26.10 1.46 7.70
C GLY A 231 -27.01 0.38 8.26
N THR A 232 -28.14 0.76 8.86
CA THR A 232 -29.32 -0.13 8.90
C THR A 232 -30.58 0.68 9.18
N ALA A 233 -31.37 0.87 8.13
CA ALA A 233 -32.75 1.30 8.22
C ALA A 233 -33.53 0.26 9.03
N THR A 234 -33.90 0.60 10.27
CA THR A 234 -34.88 -0.16 11.05
C THR A 234 -36.21 0.61 11.05
N GLY A 235 -37.08 0.23 10.12
CA GLY A 235 -38.51 0.45 10.27
C GLY A 235 -39.05 -0.56 11.29
N GLY A 236 -39.34 -0.11 12.51
CA GLY A 236 -39.90 -0.98 13.56
C GLY A 236 -40.54 -0.18 14.68
N LYS A 237 -41.82 -0.44 14.93
CA LYS A 237 -42.78 0.41 15.64
C LYS A 237 -42.52 0.56 17.16
N LYS A 238 -42.98 1.73 17.64
CA LYS A 238 -43.21 2.15 19.04
C LYS A 238 -43.78 1.06 19.96
N GLY A 239 -43.20 0.93 21.15
CA GLY A 239 -43.80 0.30 22.32
C GLY A 239 -43.39 1.03 23.61
N LYS A 240 -44.34 1.76 24.22
CA LYS A 240 -44.19 2.49 25.48
C LYS A 240 -44.08 1.52 26.67
N GLY A 241 -43.14 1.74 27.58
CA GLY A 241 -43.08 1.05 28.89
C GLY A 241 -42.50 1.98 29.96
N LYS A 242 -43.26 2.22 31.02
CA LYS A 242 -43.09 3.29 32.01
C LYS A 242 -41.95 3.04 33.01
N LYS A 243 -41.36 4.15 33.47
CA LYS A 243 -40.52 4.29 34.67
C LYS A 243 -41.25 3.82 35.93
N GLY A 244 -40.57 3.04 36.76
CA GLY A 244 -40.87 2.86 38.18
C GLY A 244 -39.67 3.28 39.03
N LYS A 245 -39.78 4.39 39.75
CA LYS A 245 -38.89 4.79 40.85
C LYS A 245 -39.38 4.13 42.13
N GLY A 246 -38.49 3.61 42.98
CA GLY A 246 -38.90 3.03 44.27
C GLY A 246 -37.76 2.80 45.27
N LYS A 247 -37.39 3.88 45.97
CA LYS A 247 -36.89 3.98 47.36
C LYS A 247 -35.83 3.01 47.95
N LYS A 248 -34.72 3.63 48.40
CA LYS A 248 -33.90 3.27 49.56
C LYS A 248 -34.75 3.07 50.84
N HIS A 249 -34.44 2.07 51.68
CA HIS A 249 -33.80 2.25 53.00
C HIS A 249 -33.68 0.97 53.86
N ARG A 250 -32.55 0.90 54.58
CA ARG A 250 -32.30 0.34 55.94
C ARG A 250 -32.17 -1.18 56.18
N ARG A 251 -30.90 -1.59 56.34
CA ARG A 251 -30.23 -2.24 57.48
C ARG A 251 -31.03 -3.04 58.54
N ASN A 252 -30.37 -4.14 58.94
CA ASN A 252 -30.38 -4.93 60.18
C ASN A 252 -31.52 -5.92 60.38
N ASN A 253 -31.25 -7.23 60.22
CA ASN A 253 -30.67 -8.08 61.27
C ASN A 253 -29.99 -9.29 60.61
#